data_AF-A0A3A8WKC5-F1
#
_entry.id   AF-A0A3A8WKC5-F1
#
_cell.length_a   1.000
_cell.length_b   1.000
_cell.length_c   1.000
_cell.angle_alpha   90.00
_cell.angle_beta   90.00
_cell.angle_gamma   90.00
#
_symmetry.space_group_name_H-M   'P 1'
#
loop_
_entity.id
_entity.type
_entity.pdbx_description
1 polymer ?
#
loop_
_entity_poly.entity_id
_entity_poly.type
_entity_poly.pdbx_seq_one_letter_code
_entity_poly.pdbx_strand_id
1 'polypeptide(L)'
;MKEEQISDALNLLDNTFIGETDGLRNRQKKVQKGVMFSKIFSAAGGYWKWAVAGICIITAVIAGRRMLMLKPANVNQSVQEEKLPMLSVTENSSDGMGFEGFWAYDISELTNNNPWNEERQPSTLPVFKNRLSYDNDFIVSGADFGKMRELLLEIAGRLGLDAASLEIKDDAPDEAVKQEITEKMEGDVPEGYFNPTKLIAKADGMEIAVDQTMQAAVSFEPALKLPDRYNFRYSASYEETVSGAEYLLRQYKDLLCMEDPQINIFYGDYSKYETGYQQEYQISFYDAGKNNIEGIVNYNFRKAKFDCDDNGELFQVRLCQTDLSQKMGDYPVIKAEDAKKLLLEGHYITTVPYKIPGEKFVARAELVYRTGAREEYFMPYYCFYVELPEEERDGIKTYGAYYVPAVEGKYLSNMPLWDGSFN
;
A
#
# COMPACT_ATOMS: atom_id res chain seq x y z
N MET A 1 -28.24 -14.18 19.78
CA MET A 1 -28.26 -12.97 20.66
C MET A 1 -29.69 -12.45 20.73
N LYS A 2 -30.16 -12.04 21.91
CA LYS A 2 -31.52 -11.48 22.09
C LYS A 2 -31.55 -10.00 21.69
N GLU A 3 -32.65 -9.54 21.09
CA GLU A 3 -32.87 -8.16 20.60
C GLU A 3 -32.61 -7.07 21.66
N GLU A 4 -32.70 -7.39 22.95
CA GLU A 4 -32.49 -6.44 24.04
C GLU A 4 -31.01 -6.00 24.22
N GLN A 5 -30.03 -6.75 23.70
CA GLN A 5 -28.61 -6.35 23.77
C GLN A 5 -28.14 -5.47 22.59
N ILE A 6 -28.99 -5.28 21.57
CA ILE A 6 -28.72 -4.38 20.43
C ILE A 6 -29.22 -2.96 20.75
N SER A 7 -30.23 -2.83 21.61
CA SER A 7 -30.85 -1.55 21.98
C SER A 7 -29.96 -0.67 22.86
N ASP A 8 -29.07 -1.25 23.67
CA ASP A 8 -28.18 -0.48 24.56
C ASP A 8 -26.90 -0.02 23.85
N ALA A 9 -26.46 -0.72 22.79
CA ALA A 9 -25.33 -0.29 21.97
C ALA A 9 -25.69 0.84 20.98
N LEU A 10 -26.97 1.00 20.64
CA LEU A 10 -27.46 2.05 19.75
C LEU A 10 -27.85 3.36 20.45
N ASN A 11 -27.91 3.38 21.79
CA ASN A 11 -28.21 4.59 22.58
C ASN A 11 -26.96 5.42 22.95
N LEU A 12 -25.78 5.07 22.43
CA LEU A 12 -24.53 5.83 22.60
C LEU A 12 -24.01 6.44 21.28
N LEU A 13 -24.81 6.40 20.21
CA LEU A 13 -24.51 7.11 18.97
C LEU A 13 -25.14 8.50 19.03
N ASP A 14 -24.29 9.51 18.94
CA ASP A 14 -24.72 10.90 18.76
C ASP A 14 -25.55 11.03 17.46
N ASN A 15 -26.68 11.73 17.55
CA ASN A 15 -27.68 11.84 16.47
C ASN A 15 -27.14 12.55 15.21
N THR A 16 -25.93 13.10 15.29
CA THR A 16 -25.21 13.78 14.22
C THR A 16 -24.75 12.80 13.12
N PHE A 17 -24.41 11.56 13.45
CA PHE A 17 -23.87 10.56 12.48
C PHE A 17 -24.95 9.77 11.72
N ILE A 18 -26.18 9.69 12.24
CA ILE A 18 -27.31 9.06 11.52
C ILE A 18 -27.81 9.99 10.39
N GLY A 19 -27.75 11.31 10.57
CA GLY A 19 -28.13 12.29 9.54
C GLY A 19 -27.21 12.31 8.32
N GLU A 20 -25.92 12.01 8.49
CA GLU A 20 -24.91 12.05 7.43
C GLU A 20 -24.99 10.81 6.51
N THR A 21 -25.30 9.65 7.09
CA THR A 21 -25.42 8.38 6.35
C THR A 21 -26.69 8.34 5.49
N ASP A 22 -27.81 8.93 5.97
CA ASP A 22 -29.04 9.09 5.18
C ASP A 22 -28.95 10.22 4.14
N GLY A 23 -28.09 11.21 4.35
CA GLY A 23 -27.77 12.26 3.38
C GLY A 23 -27.04 11.74 2.13
N LEU A 24 -26.08 10.82 2.31
CA LEU A 24 -25.34 10.18 1.22
C LEU A 24 -26.21 9.20 0.42
N ARG A 25 -27.09 8.45 1.10
CA ARG A 25 -28.01 7.49 0.46
C ARG A 25 -29.12 8.18 -0.36
N ASN A 26 -29.51 9.40 -0.01
CA ASN A 26 -30.47 10.20 -0.76
C ASN A 26 -29.86 11.09 -1.86
N ARG A 27 -28.56 11.42 -1.80
CA ARG A 27 -27.84 12.10 -2.91
C ARG A 27 -27.64 11.18 -4.11
N GLN A 28 -27.37 9.89 -3.92
CA GLN A 28 -27.25 8.92 -5.02
C GLN A 28 -28.57 8.69 -5.79
N LYS A 29 -29.74 8.94 -5.19
CA LYS A 29 -31.05 8.76 -5.86
C LYS A 29 -31.53 9.98 -6.67
N LYS A 30 -30.85 11.13 -6.60
CA LYS A 30 -31.37 12.40 -7.18
C LYS A 30 -30.71 12.87 -8.48
N VAL A 31 -29.72 12.16 -9.03
CA VAL A 31 -29.10 12.54 -10.33
C VAL A 31 -29.73 11.83 -11.54
N GLN A 32 -30.61 10.85 -11.33
CA GLN A 32 -31.44 10.29 -12.41
C GLN A 32 -32.85 10.87 -12.40
N LYS A 33 -33.05 12.00 -13.09
CA LYS A 33 -34.29 12.38 -13.82
C LYS A 33 -34.20 13.83 -14.30
N GLY A 34 -34.03 14.05 -15.61
CA GLY A 34 -33.98 15.41 -16.16
C GLY A 34 -33.77 15.59 -17.66
N VAL A 35 -34.51 14.84 -18.50
CA VAL A 35 -35.03 15.24 -19.84
C VAL A 35 -34.06 15.72 -20.95
N MET A 36 -33.81 14.80 -21.89
CA MET A 36 -33.90 14.87 -23.37
C MET A 36 -34.07 16.25 -24.07
N PHE A 37 -33.13 16.58 -24.99
CA PHE A 37 -33.27 17.14 -26.37
C PHE A 37 -31.84 17.58 -26.79
N SER A 38 -31.30 17.39 -28.00
CA SER A 38 -31.82 17.03 -29.32
C SER A 38 -30.67 16.54 -30.22
N LYS A 39 -31.04 15.88 -31.32
CA LYS A 39 -30.20 15.22 -32.34
C LYS A 39 -29.33 16.17 -33.19
N ILE A 40 -28.49 15.51 -34.02
CA ILE A 40 -27.84 15.93 -35.29
C ILE A 40 -26.39 16.43 -35.05
N PHE A 41 -25.27 15.88 -35.53
CA PHE A 41 -24.84 15.06 -36.69
C PHE A 41 -23.90 13.93 -36.20
N SER A 42 -23.68 12.78 -36.84
CA SER A 42 -23.18 12.63 -38.22
C SER A 42 -23.29 11.17 -38.69
N ALA A 43 -23.70 11.02 -39.95
CA ALA A 43 -23.44 9.85 -40.75
C ALA A 43 -22.20 10.14 -41.60
N ALA A 44 -21.15 9.34 -41.43
CA ALA A 44 -20.05 9.03 -42.36
C ALA A 44 -18.95 8.37 -41.51
N GLY A 45 -18.50 7.14 -41.70
CA GLY A 45 -18.30 6.46 -42.97
C GLY A 45 -16.85 6.63 -43.43
N GLY A 46 -15.97 5.75 -42.95
CA GLY A 46 -14.81 5.30 -43.71
C GLY A 46 -13.43 5.92 -43.41
N TYR A 47 -12.44 5.03 -43.52
CA TYR A 47 -11.02 5.27 -43.83
C TYR A 47 -10.02 5.30 -42.67
N TRP A 48 -9.76 4.08 -42.19
CA TRP A 48 -8.44 3.60 -41.80
C TRP A 48 -7.52 3.56 -43.05
N LYS A 49 -6.33 4.18 -42.98
CA LYS A 49 -5.02 3.84 -43.61
C LYS A 49 -4.18 5.10 -43.89
N TRP A 50 -2.86 4.95 -43.72
CA TRP A 50 -1.73 5.92 -43.78
C TRP A 50 -1.40 6.56 -42.41
N ALA A 51 -0.60 5.93 -41.53
CA ALA A 51 0.85 5.64 -41.59
C ALA A 51 1.72 6.91 -41.40
N VAL A 52 2.30 7.09 -40.20
CA VAL A 52 3.73 6.81 -39.86
C VAL A 52 4.70 7.83 -40.47
N ALA A 53 5.10 8.81 -39.67
CA ALA A 53 6.44 9.43 -39.64
C ALA A 53 6.46 10.53 -38.55
N GLY A 54 6.93 10.21 -37.35
CA GLY A 54 7.05 11.22 -36.29
C GLY A 54 7.37 10.75 -34.87
N ILE A 55 7.77 9.48 -34.65
CA ILE A 55 8.04 8.94 -33.30
C ILE A 55 9.42 8.27 -33.26
N CYS A 56 10.49 9.02 -33.55
CA CYS A 56 11.86 8.52 -33.39
C CYS A 56 12.80 9.50 -32.67
N ILE A 57 12.29 10.54 -32.00
CA ILE A 57 13.16 11.50 -31.27
C ILE A 57 12.89 11.51 -29.76
N ILE A 58 11.76 10.97 -29.28
CA ILE A 58 11.46 10.96 -27.83
C ILE A 58 12.07 9.76 -27.08
N THR A 59 12.36 8.64 -27.76
CA THR A 59 13.01 7.47 -27.15
C THR A 59 14.47 7.71 -26.74
N ALA A 60 15.15 8.70 -27.34
CA ALA A 60 16.53 9.05 -26.97
C ALA A 60 16.63 9.85 -25.66
N VAL A 61 15.56 10.52 -25.22
CA VAL A 61 15.58 11.34 -24.00
C VAL A 61 15.24 10.50 -22.75
N ILE A 62 14.39 9.48 -22.90
CA ILE A 62 14.01 8.59 -21.79
C ILE A 62 15.16 7.62 -21.44
N ALA A 63 15.91 7.13 -22.44
CA ALA A 63 17.11 6.33 -22.20
C ALA A 63 18.28 7.15 -21.59
N GLY A 64 18.33 8.46 -21.86
CA GLY A 64 19.39 9.35 -21.37
C GLY A 64 19.26 9.82 -19.92
N ARG A 65 18.08 9.71 -19.30
CA ARG A 65 17.83 10.16 -17.91
C ARG A 65 17.94 9.06 -16.85
N ARG A 66 17.92 7.77 -17.23
CA ARG A 66 18.16 6.63 -16.31
C ARG A 66 19.65 6.40 -15.99
N MET A 67 20.56 7.20 -16.55
CA MET A 67 22.01 7.09 -16.31
C MET A 67 22.46 8.01 -15.15
N LEU A 68 21.81 7.90 -13.98
CA LEU A 68 22.42 8.34 -12.72
C LEU A 68 23.24 7.15 -12.19
N MET A 69 24.52 7.21 -12.55
CA MET A 69 25.59 6.27 -12.27
C MET A 69 25.62 5.82 -10.79
N LEU A 70 25.14 4.60 -10.51
CA LEU A 70 25.79 3.76 -9.50
C LEU A 70 27.11 3.29 -10.11
N LYS A 71 28.21 3.97 -9.75
CA LYS A 71 29.57 3.54 -10.08
C LYS A 71 29.74 2.07 -9.64
N PRO A 72 30.31 1.18 -10.47
CA PRO A 72 30.68 -0.15 -10.00
C PRO A 72 31.77 -0.01 -8.93
N ALA A 73 31.55 -0.63 -7.77
CA ALA A 73 32.51 -0.65 -6.69
C ALA A 73 33.81 -1.31 -7.16
N ASN A 74 34.90 -0.54 -7.09
CA ASN A 74 36.25 -1.01 -7.39
C ASN A 74 36.67 -1.95 -6.25
N VAL A 75 36.89 -3.23 -6.55
CA VAL A 75 37.45 -4.20 -5.62
C VAL A 75 38.87 -3.73 -5.28
N ASN A 76 39.09 -3.42 -3.99
CA ASN A 76 40.31 -2.90 -3.34
C ASN A 76 40.23 -1.43 -2.87
N GLN A 77 39.21 -1.10 -2.07
CA GLN A 77 39.33 -0.05 -1.07
C GLN A 77 39.27 -0.68 0.32
N SER A 78 40.30 -0.43 1.12
CA SER A 78 40.31 -0.67 2.56
C SER A 78 39.01 -0.12 3.16
N VAL A 79 38.26 -0.98 3.84
CA VAL A 79 37.03 -0.63 4.57
C VAL A 79 37.38 0.43 5.61
N GLN A 80 37.21 1.71 5.25
CA GLN A 80 36.89 2.70 6.25
C GLN A 80 35.51 2.29 6.76
N GLU A 81 35.40 1.98 8.05
CA GLU A 81 34.11 1.82 8.71
C GLU A 81 33.31 3.09 8.46
N GLU A 82 32.39 3.04 7.49
CA GLU A 82 31.35 4.05 7.35
C GLU A 82 30.65 4.08 8.71
N LYS A 83 30.77 5.21 9.40
CA LYS A 83 30.16 5.38 10.71
C LYS A 83 28.66 5.51 10.50
N LEU A 84 27.98 4.37 10.37
CA LEU A 84 26.54 4.27 10.19
C LEU A 84 25.83 5.01 11.36
N PRO A 85 24.87 5.91 11.07
CA PRO A 85 24.15 6.59 12.13
C PRO A 85 23.31 5.61 12.95
N MET A 86 23.13 5.93 14.23
CA MET A 86 22.20 5.19 15.09
C MET A 86 20.77 5.40 14.59
N LEU A 87 19.98 4.33 14.60
CA LEU A 87 18.58 4.33 14.21
C LEU A 87 17.71 4.26 15.46
N SER A 88 16.69 5.11 15.52
CA SER A 88 15.59 5.02 16.47
C SER A 88 14.56 4.02 15.97
N VAL A 89 14.09 3.15 16.84
CA VAL A 89 12.93 2.29 16.59
C VAL A 89 11.69 3.08 17.00
N THR A 90 10.84 3.44 16.03
CA THR A 90 9.57 4.15 16.27
C THR A 90 8.43 3.18 16.54
N GLU A 91 7.86 3.26 17.75
CA GLU A 91 6.62 2.57 18.13
C GLU A 91 5.44 3.46 17.76
N ASN A 92 5.24 3.68 16.45
CA ASN A 92 4.05 4.37 15.98
C ASN A 92 2.91 3.36 15.91
N SER A 93 2.18 3.27 17.00
CA SER A 93 0.85 2.68 17.05
C SER A 93 -0.11 3.50 16.17
N SER A 94 -0.84 2.81 15.28
CA SER A 94 -2.02 3.43 14.69
C SER A 94 -3.12 3.45 15.76
N ASP A 95 -3.80 4.59 15.94
CA ASP A 95 -5.01 4.73 16.76
C ASP A 95 -6.23 3.96 16.19
N GLY A 96 -6.00 3.03 15.26
CA GLY A 96 -7.04 2.20 14.65
C GLY A 96 -7.51 1.12 15.62
N MET A 97 -8.83 0.84 15.60
CA MET A 97 -9.40 -0.26 16.38
C MET A 97 -9.00 -1.60 15.76
N GLY A 98 -8.46 -2.50 16.58
CA GLY A 98 -8.09 -3.87 16.19
C GLY A 98 -6.57 -4.10 16.19
N PHE A 99 -6.16 -5.29 15.75
CA PHE A 99 -4.76 -5.65 15.62
C PHE A 99 -4.51 -6.36 14.30
N GLU A 100 -3.25 -6.43 13.90
CA GLU A 100 -2.81 -7.15 12.70
C GLU A 100 -2.86 -8.66 12.95
N GLY A 101 -4.03 -9.24 12.69
CA GLY A 101 -4.34 -10.66 12.88
C GLY A 101 -4.96 -11.27 11.63
N PHE A 102 -4.63 -12.53 11.37
CA PHE A 102 -5.06 -13.27 10.17
C PHE A 102 -5.71 -14.59 10.58
N TRP A 103 -6.85 -14.91 9.99
CA TRP A 103 -7.57 -16.15 10.25
C TRP A 103 -7.23 -17.22 9.22
N ALA A 104 -6.74 -18.38 9.65
CA ALA A 104 -6.46 -19.52 8.78
C ALA A 104 -6.52 -20.84 9.55
N TYR A 105 -6.82 -21.95 8.88
CA TYR A 105 -6.74 -23.28 9.49
C TYR A 105 -5.27 -23.72 9.62
N ASP A 106 -4.43 -23.34 8.67
CA ASP A 106 -2.99 -23.58 8.68
C ASP A 106 -2.22 -22.38 8.15
N ILE A 107 -1.00 -22.16 8.67
CA ILE A 107 -0.17 -21.02 8.27
C ILE A 107 0.19 -21.04 6.77
N SER A 108 0.18 -22.22 6.13
CA SER A 108 0.42 -22.36 4.70
C SER A 108 -0.69 -21.79 3.82
N GLU A 109 -1.89 -21.55 4.36
CA GLU A 109 -3.00 -20.91 3.64
C GLU A 109 -2.78 -19.40 3.50
N LEU A 110 -2.04 -18.78 4.43
CA LEU A 110 -1.64 -17.39 4.29
C LEU A 110 -0.56 -17.31 3.21
N THR A 111 -0.85 -16.65 2.10
CA THR A 111 0.07 -16.62 0.96
C THR A 111 0.73 -15.25 0.81
N ASN A 112 1.91 -15.25 0.21
CA ASN A 112 2.56 -14.13 -0.45
C ASN A 112 3.77 -14.67 -1.24
N ASN A 113 4.36 -13.80 -2.05
CA ASN A 113 5.58 -14.06 -2.77
C ASN A 113 6.72 -13.17 -2.22
N ASN A 114 6.91 -13.14 -0.91
CA ASN A 114 8.05 -12.44 -0.31
C ASN A 114 9.35 -13.03 -0.87
N PRO A 115 10.26 -12.22 -1.44
CA PRO A 115 11.48 -12.72 -2.09
C PRO A 115 12.52 -13.28 -1.11
N TRP A 116 12.38 -13.01 0.20
CA TRP A 116 13.29 -13.50 1.20
C TRP A 116 13.05 -14.98 1.56
N ASN A 117 14.14 -15.71 1.76
CA ASN A 117 14.18 -16.98 2.46
C ASN A 117 15.52 -17.12 3.20
N GLU A 118 15.58 -18.04 4.16
CA GLU A 118 16.76 -18.22 5.02
C GLU A 118 18.04 -18.57 4.24
N GLU A 119 17.93 -19.31 3.13
CA GLU A 119 19.09 -19.68 2.30
C GLU A 119 19.69 -18.47 1.56
N ARG A 120 18.88 -17.44 1.31
CA ARG A 120 19.26 -16.21 0.60
C ARG A 120 19.33 -15.01 1.53
N GLN A 121 19.56 -15.24 2.83
CA GLN A 121 19.66 -14.18 3.83
C GLN A 121 20.71 -13.11 3.43
N PRO A 122 20.30 -11.85 3.24
CA PRO A 122 21.26 -10.77 3.02
C PRO A 122 22.05 -10.49 4.30
N SER A 123 23.36 -10.24 4.18
CA SER A 123 24.21 -9.80 5.29
C SER A 123 23.97 -8.34 5.67
N THR A 124 23.48 -7.54 4.73
CA THR A 124 23.15 -6.13 4.92
C THR A 124 21.91 -5.76 4.12
N LEU A 125 21.13 -4.81 4.61
CA LEU A 125 20.00 -4.22 3.88
C LEU A 125 20.04 -2.69 3.97
N PRO A 126 19.58 -1.98 2.92
CA PRO A 126 19.55 -0.53 2.93
C PRO A 126 18.54 0.00 3.95
N VAL A 127 18.89 1.06 4.65
CA VAL A 127 17.96 1.84 5.48
C VAL A 127 17.76 3.20 4.83
N PHE A 128 16.53 3.68 4.82
CA PHE A 128 16.17 4.98 4.27
C PHE A 128 15.52 5.83 5.35
N LYS A 129 15.83 7.13 5.38
CA LYS A 129 15.09 8.09 6.19
C LYS A 129 13.81 8.46 5.44
N ASN A 130 12.68 8.41 6.15
CA ASN A 130 11.43 8.90 5.61
C ASN A 130 11.51 10.43 5.49
N ARG A 131 11.15 10.95 4.31
CA ARG A 131 11.11 12.40 4.09
C ARG A 131 9.91 13.06 4.74
N LEU A 132 8.84 12.28 4.93
CA LEU A 132 7.64 12.78 5.58
C LEU A 132 7.85 12.81 7.09
N SER A 133 7.40 13.89 7.71
CA SER A 133 7.24 14.02 9.14
C SER A 133 5.86 14.58 9.45
N TYR A 134 5.34 14.22 10.62
CA TYR A 134 4.03 14.64 11.10
C TYR A 134 4.24 15.41 12.40
N ASP A 135 3.60 16.56 12.54
CA ASP A 135 3.53 17.25 13.83
C ASP A 135 2.41 16.67 14.71
N ASN A 136 2.20 17.29 15.88
CA ASN A 136 1.18 16.86 16.84
C ASN A 136 -0.25 17.03 16.32
N ASP A 137 -0.46 17.86 15.31
CA ASP A 137 -1.76 18.10 14.66
C ASP A 137 -1.92 17.21 13.41
N PHE A 138 -1.02 16.24 13.21
CA PHE A 138 -0.94 15.34 12.06
C PHE A 138 -0.73 16.05 10.72
N ILE A 139 -0.20 17.27 10.73
CA ILE A 139 0.12 18.01 9.51
C ILE A 139 1.42 17.48 8.93
N VAL A 140 1.37 17.13 7.64
CA VAL A 140 2.48 16.55 6.91
C VAL A 140 3.47 17.63 6.49
N SER A 141 4.74 17.37 6.74
CA SER A 141 5.88 18.13 6.20
C SER A 141 6.78 17.25 5.35
N GLY A 142 7.49 17.85 4.40
CA GLY A 142 8.49 17.15 3.56
C GLY A 142 7.95 16.52 2.27
N ALA A 143 6.65 16.70 1.97
CA ALA A 143 6.05 16.28 0.72
C ALA A 143 6.66 17.01 -0.50
N ASP A 144 6.80 16.29 -1.61
CA ASP A 144 7.39 16.80 -2.85
C ASP A 144 6.36 16.80 -3.98
N PHE A 145 5.56 17.87 -4.04
CA PHE A 145 4.52 18.05 -5.05
C PHE A 145 5.05 18.06 -6.49
N GLY A 146 6.33 18.40 -6.67
CA GLY A 146 7.01 18.28 -7.96
C GLY A 146 7.11 16.82 -8.39
N LYS A 147 7.63 15.96 -7.52
CA LYS A 147 7.68 14.50 -7.78
C LYS A 147 6.30 13.87 -7.89
N MET A 148 5.31 14.30 -7.09
CA MET A 148 3.93 13.82 -7.22
C MET A 148 3.37 14.14 -8.61
N ARG A 149 3.61 15.35 -9.12
CA ARG A 149 3.19 15.76 -10.46
C ARG A 149 3.92 14.97 -11.55
N GLU A 150 5.22 14.75 -11.40
CA GLU A 150 6.00 13.92 -12.34
C GLU A 150 5.45 12.49 -12.41
N LEU A 151 5.17 11.87 -11.25
CA LEU A 151 4.60 10.53 -11.19
C LEU A 151 3.20 10.47 -11.82
N LEU A 152 2.34 11.44 -11.54
CA LEU A 152 1.00 11.53 -12.14
C LEU A 152 1.09 11.59 -13.67
N LEU A 153 1.94 12.48 -14.21
CA LEU A 153 2.14 12.63 -15.66
C LEU A 153 2.77 11.38 -16.28
N GLU A 154 3.68 10.71 -15.58
CA GLU A 154 4.26 9.45 -16.02
C GLU A 154 3.19 8.36 -16.13
N ILE A 155 2.35 8.19 -15.11
CA ILE A 155 1.23 7.23 -15.11
C ILE A 155 0.24 7.54 -16.23
N ALA A 156 -0.12 8.82 -16.40
CA ALA A 156 -0.97 9.26 -17.50
C ALA A 156 -0.38 8.88 -18.87
N GLY A 157 0.92 9.09 -19.07
CA GLY A 157 1.61 8.69 -20.29
C GLY A 157 1.60 7.18 -20.51
N ARG A 158 1.78 6.37 -19.45
CA ARG A 158 1.70 4.90 -19.52
C ARG A 158 0.29 4.39 -19.84
N LEU A 159 -0.75 5.17 -19.49
CA LEU A 159 -2.15 4.90 -19.83
C LEU A 159 -2.53 5.42 -21.23
N GLY A 160 -1.62 6.10 -21.93
CA GLY A 160 -1.87 6.67 -23.25
C GLY A 160 -2.70 7.96 -23.24
N LEU A 161 -2.83 8.62 -22.08
CA LEU A 161 -3.48 9.92 -21.96
C LEU A 161 -2.56 11.04 -22.48
N ASP A 162 -3.15 12.09 -23.04
CA ASP A 162 -2.40 13.28 -23.45
C ASP A 162 -1.99 14.12 -22.23
N ALA A 163 -0.81 13.81 -21.70
CA ALA A 163 -0.23 14.48 -20.54
C ALA A 163 -0.11 16.02 -20.70
N ALA A 164 -0.05 16.54 -21.93
CA ALA A 164 0.06 17.99 -22.17
C ALA A 164 -1.28 18.73 -22.00
N SER A 165 -2.41 18.04 -22.12
CA SER A 165 -3.75 18.62 -21.97
C SER A 165 -4.45 18.26 -20.65
N LEU A 166 -3.82 17.43 -19.80
CA LEU A 166 -4.36 17.07 -18.50
C LEU A 166 -4.42 18.27 -17.55
N GLU A 167 -5.64 18.59 -17.11
CA GLU A 167 -5.88 19.50 -16.01
C GLU A 167 -5.56 18.78 -14.69
N ILE A 168 -4.51 19.23 -14.00
CA ILE A 168 -4.10 18.69 -12.69
C ILE A 168 -4.55 19.66 -11.61
N LYS A 169 -5.36 19.18 -10.68
CA LYS A 169 -5.82 19.91 -9.48
C LYS A 169 -5.25 19.28 -8.22
N ASP A 170 -5.26 20.03 -7.14
CA ASP A 170 -5.08 19.49 -5.81
C ASP A 170 -6.43 19.29 -5.11
N ASP A 171 -6.39 18.70 -3.92
CA ASP A 171 -7.55 18.45 -3.05
C ASP A 171 -7.75 19.53 -1.98
N ALA A 172 -7.10 20.69 -2.10
CA ALA A 172 -7.34 21.78 -1.16
C ALA A 172 -8.80 22.24 -1.25
N PRO A 173 -9.49 22.43 -0.11
CA PRO A 173 -10.87 22.89 -0.10
C PRO A 173 -10.98 24.32 -0.64
N ASP A 174 -12.14 24.64 -1.22
CA ASP A 174 -12.47 26.02 -1.56
C ASP A 174 -12.77 26.86 -0.31
N GLU A 175 -12.85 28.18 -0.48
CA GLU A 175 -13.06 29.10 0.64
C GLU A 175 -14.40 28.89 1.38
N ALA A 176 -15.44 28.43 0.69
CA ALA A 176 -16.73 28.16 1.32
C ALA A 176 -16.64 26.93 2.25
N VAL A 177 -15.96 25.87 1.80
CA VAL A 177 -15.71 24.67 2.61
C VAL A 177 -14.76 24.99 3.77
N LYS A 178 -13.72 25.80 3.56
CA LYS A 178 -12.83 26.26 4.65
C LYS A 178 -13.60 27.01 5.73
N GLN A 179 -14.51 27.90 5.34
CA GLN A 179 -15.34 28.65 6.28
C GLN A 179 -16.26 27.70 7.06
N GLU A 180 -16.93 26.76 6.38
CA GLU A 180 -17.80 25.78 7.06
C GLU A 180 -17.03 24.93 8.08
N ILE A 181 -15.82 24.48 7.74
CA ILE A 181 -14.98 23.71 8.66
C ILE A 181 -14.53 24.57 9.85
N THR A 182 -14.11 25.81 9.58
CA THR A 182 -13.65 26.74 10.63
C THR A 182 -14.77 27.09 11.61
N GLU A 183 -16.00 27.26 11.13
CA GLU A 183 -17.16 27.55 11.99
C GLU A 183 -17.59 26.36 12.85
N LYS A 184 -17.36 25.12 12.36
CA LYS A 184 -17.72 23.88 13.06
C LYS A 184 -16.64 23.37 14.00
N MET A 185 -15.38 23.75 13.80
CA MET A 185 -14.26 23.26 14.60
C MET A 185 -14.29 23.90 15.99
N GLU A 186 -14.20 23.08 17.03
CA GLU A 186 -14.00 23.56 18.40
C GLU A 186 -12.52 23.93 18.58
N GLY A 187 -12.22 25.23 18.58
CA GLY A 187 -10.85 25.74 18.75
C GLY A 187 -10.29 26.38 17.48
N ASP A 188 -9.01 26.74 17.53
CA ASP A 188 -8.31 27.33 16.39
C ASP A 188 -7.96 26.24 15.37
N VAL A 189 -8.18 26.52 14.08
CA VAL A 189 -7.76 25.63 13.00
C VAL A 189 -6.23 25.64 12.91
N PRO A 190 -5.55 24.48 13.01
CA PRO A 190 -4.09 24.42 12.94
C PRO A 190 -3.54 25.00 11.64
N GLU A 191 -2.33 25.57 11.71
CA GLU A 191 -1.63 26.03 10.51
C GLU A 191 -1.37 24.85 9.57
N GLY A 192 -1.72 25.02 8.30
CA GLY A 192 -1.54 23.97 7.29
C GLY A 192 -2.61 22.88 7.28
N TYR A 193 -3.65 22.98 8.10
CA TYR A 193 -4.80 22.05 8.11
C TYR A 193 -5.46 21.90 6.72
N PHE A 194 -5.53 23.00 5.95
CA PHE A 194 -6.08 23.01 4.59
C PHE A 194 -5.03 22.84 3.49
N ASN A 195 -3.79 22.47 3.85
CA ASN A 195 -2.78 22.21 2.84
C ASN A 195 -3.23 21.02 1.97
N PRO A 196 -2.99 21.07 0.66
CA PRO A 196 -3.30 19.94 -0.20
C PRO A 196 -2.51 18.70 0.25
N THR A 197 -3.08 17.53 0.02
CA THR A 197 -2.49 16.22 0.30
C THR A 197 -2.38 15.34 -0.93
N LYS A 198 -3.04 15.72 -2.04
CA LYS A 198 -3.08 14.94 -3.29
C LYS A 198 -3.02 15.83 -4.52
N LEU A 199 -2.54 15.26 -5.61
CA LEU A 199 -2.74 15.77 -6.96
C LEU A 199 -3.64 14.82 -7.74
N ILE A 200 -4.62 15.38 -8.46
CA ILE A 200 -5.68 14.64 -9.14
C ILE A 200 -5.78 15.11 -10.59
N ALA A 201 -5.89 14.16 -11.51
CA ALA A 201 -6.25 14.40 -12.91
C ALA A 201 -7.32 13.42 -13.37
N LYS A 202 -8.25 13.88 -14.21
CA LYS A 202 -9.34 13.06 -14.76
C LYS A 202 -9.37 13.16 -16.29
N ALA A 203 -9.42 12.02 -16.96
CA ALA A 203 -9.58 11.93 -18.41
C ALA A 203 -10.06 10.54 -18.82
N ASP A 204 -10.85 10.45 -19.89
CA ASP A 204 -11.26 9.18 -20.54
C ASP A 204 -11.83 8.11 -19.58
N GLY A 205 -12.63 8.53 -18.60
CA GLY A 205 -13.22 7.62 -17.60
C GLY A 205 -12.22 7.12 -16.55
N MET A 206 -11.06 7.77 -16.43
CA MET A 206 -10.04 7.46 -15.42
C MET A 206 -9.81 8.67 -14.52
N GLU A 207 -9.56 8.40 -13.24
CA GLU A 207 -9.01 9.35 -12.29
C GLU A 207 -7.63 8.85 -11.82
N ILE A 208 -6.61 9.70 -11.94
CA ILE A 208 -5.28 9.45 -11.39
C ILE A 208 -5.09 10.39 -10.20
N ALA A 209 -4.93 9.81 -9.01
CA ALA A 209 -4.62 10.56 -7.79
C ALA A 209 -3.26 10.14 -7.24
N VAL A 210 -2.39 11.09 -6.89
CA VAL A 210 -1.09 10.84 -6.25
C VAL A 210 -1.06 11.57 -4.92
N ASP A 211 -0.78 10.87 -3.83
CA ASP A 211 -0.69 11.44 -2.49
C ASP A 211 0.74 11.78 -2.06
N GLN A 212 0.87 12.47 -0.92
CA GLN A 212 2.15 12.88 -0.34
C GLN A 212 3.10 11.72 -0.01
N THR A 213 2.57 10.50 0.15
CA THR A 213 3.37 9.28 0.40
C THR A 213 3.94 8.65 -0.88
N MET A 214 3.68 9.28 -2.03
CA MET A 214 4.00 8.77 -3.36
C MET A 214 3.28 7.44 -3.67
N GLN A 215 2.06 7.27 -3.14
CA GLN A 215 1.12 6.28 -3.62
C GLN A 215 0.24 6.92 -4.69
N ALA A 216 0.14 6.25 -5.84
CA ALA A 216 -0.76 6.63 -6.91
C ALA A 216 -1.94 5.65 -6.98
N ALA A 217 -3.15 6.17 -7.19
CA ALA A 217 -4.34 5.39 -7.47
C ALA A 217 -4.86 5.77 -8.86
N VAL A 218 -5.12 4.75 -9.69
CA VAL A 218 -5.82 4.88 -10.96
C VAL A 218 -7.19 4.24 -10.77
N SER A 219 -8.23 5.06 -10.69
CA SER A 219 -9.62 4.62 -10.57
C SER A 219 -10.30 4.63 -11.94
N PHE A 220 -11.15 3.64 -12.20
CA PHE A 220 -11.89 3.49 -13.47
C PHE A 220 -13.39 3.72 -13.25
N GLU A 221 -13.97 4.65 -13.99
CA GLU A 221 -15.40 4.97 -13.97
C GLU A 221 -15.97 4.98 -15.40
N PRO A 222 -16.78 3.96 -15.78
CA PRO A 222 -17.17 2.79 -14.99
C PRO A 222 -16.00 1.82 -14.76
N ALA A 223 -16.16 0.92 -13.78
CA ALA A 223 -15.22 -0.18 -13.56
C ALA A 223 -15.05 -1.05 -14.82
N LEU A 224 -13.88 -1.66 -14.98
CA LEU A 224 -13.53 -2.41 -16.17
C LEU A 224 -13.78 -3.90 -15.96
N LYS A 225 -14.74 -4.44 -16.72
CA LYS A 225 -15.02 -5.88 -16.72
C LYS A 225 -13.88 -6.67 -17.36
N LEU A 226 -13.39 -7.69 -16.66
CA LEU A 226 -12.46 -8.67 -17.21
C LEU A 226 -13.19 -9.67 -18.15
N PRO A 227 -12.49 -10.32 -19.09
CA PRO A 227 -13.09 -11.37 -19.91
C PRO A 227 -13.75 -12.46 -19.06
N ASP A 228 -14.94 -12.95 -19.47
CA ASP A 228 -15.80 -13.85 -18.68
C ASP A 228 -15.13 -15.16 -18.18
N ARG A 229 -13.98 -15.53 -18.76
CA ARG A 229 -13.20 -16.70 -18.34
C ARG A 229 -12.37 -16.50 -17.08
N TYR A 230 -12.24 -15.26 -16.58
CA TYR A 230 -11.48 -14.95 -15.37
C TYR A 230 -12.43 -14.55 -14.24
N ASN A 231 -12.26 -15.17 -13.08
CA ASN A 231 -12.95 -14.80 -11.86
C ASN A 231 -12.07 -13.84 -11.05
N PHE A 232 -12.34 -12.53 -11.13
CA PHE A 232 -11.58 -11.49 -10.44
C PHE A 232 -12.34 -10.95 -9.24
N ARG A 233 -12.61 -11.85 -8.29
CA ARG A 233 -13.18 -11.54 -6.98
C ARG A 233 -12.18 -11.93 -5.91
N TYR A 234 -12.16 -11.24 -4.78
CA TYR A 234 -11.28 -11.61 -3.66
C TYR A 234 -11.52 -13.06 -3.19
N SER A 235 -12.75 -13.55 -3.33
CA SER A 235 -13.14 -14.92 -2.97
C SER A 235 -12.94 -15.97 -4.05
N ALA A 236 -12.28 -15.64 -5.15
CA ALA A 236 -11.88 -16.63 -6.15
C ALA A 236 -10.93 -17.66 -5.51
N SER A 237 -10.88 -18.87 -6.07
CA SER A 237 -9.86 -19.85 -5.68
C SER A 237 -8.45 -19.33 -5.97
N TYR A 238 -7.43 -19.92 -5.34
CA TYR A 238 -6.04 -19.55 -5.59
C TYR A 238 -5.68 -19.68 -7.07
N GLU A 239 -6.06 -20.79 -7.72
CA GLU A 239 -5.77 -21.04 -9.13
C GLU A 239 -6.47 -20.05 -10.07
N GLU A 240 -7.73 -19.69 -9.77
CA GLU A 240 -8.45 -18.64 -10.51
C GLU A 240 -7.77 -17.28 -10.33
N THR A 241 -7.30 -16.98 -9.12
CA THR A 241 -6.61 -15.73 -8.79
C THR A 241 -5.28 -15.63 -9.54
N VAL A 242 -4.51 -16.71 -9.62
CA VAL A 242 -3.29 -16.79 -10.43
C VAL A 242 -3.59 -16.54 -11.90
N SER A 243 -4.62 -17.18 -12.45
CA SER A 243 -5.05 -16.98 -13.85
C SER A 243 -5.46 -15.52 -14.13
N GLY A 244 -6.18 -14.90 -13.20
CA GLY A 244 -6.52 -13.47 -13.24
C GLY A 244 -5.29 -12.57 -13.20
N ALA A 245 -4.33 -12.88 -12.31
CA ALA A 245 -3.09 -12.11 -12.18
C ALA A 245 -2.23 -12.16 -13.44
N GLU A 246 -2.09 -13.33 -14.07
CA GLU A 246 -1.38 -13.46 -15.34
C GLU A 246 -2.03 -12.65 -16.47
N TYR A 247 -3.36 -12.58 -16.49
CA TYR A 247 -4.08 -11.73 -17.45
C TYR A 247 -3.79 -10.25 -17.19
N LEU A 248 -3.93 -9.79 -15.95
CA LEU A 248 -3.70 -8.40 -15.57
C LEU A 248 -2.25 -7.99 -15.87
N LEU A 249 -1.28 -8.85 -15.57
CA LEU A 249 0.13 -8.61 -15.86
C LEU A 249 0.38 -8.35 -17.35
N ARG A 250 -0.21 -9.18 -18.23
CA ARG A 250 -0.08 -9.00 -19.69
C ARG A 250 -0.82 -7.77 -20.20
N GLN A 251 -2.03 -7.55 -19.71
CA GLN A 251 -2.92 -6.49 -20.17
C GLN A 251 -2.43 -5.09 -19.76
N TYR A 252 -1.86 -4.97 -18.56
CA TYR A 252 -1.43 -3.70 -17.97
C TYR A 252 0.10 -3.59 -17.89
N LYS A 253 0.84 -4.32 -18.71
CA LYS A 253 2.32 -4.31 -18.72
C LYS A 253 2.92 -2.90 -18.84
N ASP A 254 2.30 -2.02 -19.64
CA ASP A 254 2.80 -0.68 -19.90
C ASP A 254 2.56 0.25 -18.70
N LEU A 255 1.40 0.09 -18.03
CA LEU A 255 1.09 0.75 -16.75
C LEU A 255 2.08 0.31 -15.66
N LEU A 256 2.31 -1.00 -15.55
CA LEU A 256 3.20 -1.58 -14.55
C LEU A 256 4.65 -1.12 -14.75
N CYS A 257 5.12 -1.08 -16.00
CA CYS A 257 6.47 -0.64 -16.36
C CYS A 257 7.57 -1.38 -15.58
N MET A 258 7.40 -2.70 -15.41
CA MET A 258 8.34 -3.60 -14.73
C MET A 258 9.19 -4.36 -15.76
N GLU A 259 10.47 -4.54 -15.47
CA GLU A 259 11.44 -5.27 -16.29
C GLU A 259 11.32 -6.79 -16.06
N ASP A 260 11.28 -7.23 -14.80
CA ASP A 260 11.09 -8.63 -14.41
C ASP A 260 9.94 -8.78 -13.39
N PRO A 261 8.67 -8.68 -13.85
CA PRO A 261 7.52 -8.65 -12.96
C PRO A 261 7.28 -10.02 -12.30
N GLN A 262 7.11 -9.99 -10.99
CA GLN A 262 6.72 -11.11 -10.16
C GLN A 262 5.24 -10.99 -9.78
N ILE A 263 4.53 -12.10 -9.89
CA ILE A 263 3.15 -12.20 -9.39
C ILE A 263 3.20 -12.42 -7.88
N ASN A 264 2.46 -11.61 -7.12
CA ASN A 264 2.27 -11.77 -5.70
C ASN A 264 0.77 -11.96 -5.41
N ILE A 265 0.37 -13.22 -5.23
CA ILE A 265 -0.92 -13.58 -4.65
C ILE A 265 -0.72 -13.62 -3.15
N PHE A 266 -1.42 -12.74 -2.43
CA PHE A 266 -1.22 -12.58 -1.00
C PHE A 266 -2.53 -12.59 -0.24
N TYR A 267 -2.41 -12.56 1.10
CA TYR A 267 -3.50 -12.67 2.06
C TYR A 267 -3.80 -14.15 2.31
N GLY A 268 -4.91 -14.70 1.80
CA GLY A 268 -5.30 -16.09 2.00
C GLY A 268 -5.93 -16.35 3.37
N ASP A 269 -6.28 -15.29 4.11
CA ASP A 269 -7.00 -15.40 5.36
C ASP A 269 -8.51 -15.60 5.12
N TYR A 270 -9.22 -15.91 6.19
CA TYR A 270 -10.67 -16.06 6.18
C TYR A 270 -11.36 -14.85 6.79
N SER A 271 -12.39 -14.36 6.11
CA SER A 271 -13.34 -13.40 6.65
C SER A 271 -14.67 -14.06 7.00
N LYS A 272 -15.33 -13.58 8.05
CA LYS A 272 -16.66 -14.08 8.47
C LYS A 272 -17.77 -13.27 7.82
N TYR A 273 -18.60 -13.96 7.07
CA TYR A 273 -19.83 -13.45 6.45
C TYR A 273 -21.07 -14.12 7.04
N GLU A 274 -22.25 -13.60 6.70
CA GLU A 274 -23.53 -14.24 7.09
C GLU A 274 -23.64 -15.68 6.58
N THR A 275 -23.02 -15.97 5.44
CA THR A 275 -23.02 -17.28 4.77
C THR A 275 -21.96 -18.25 5.28
N GLY A 276 -21.08 -17.82 6.18
CA GLY A 276 -19.98 -18.60 6.72
C GLY A 276 -18.62 -17.92 6.54
N TYR A 277 -17.54 -18.70 6.69
CA TYR A 277 -16.18 -18.21 6.45
C TYR A 277 -15.84 -18.30 4.97
N GLN A 278 -15.21 -17.25 4.44
CA GLN A 278 -14.76 -17.16 3.06
C GLN A 278 -13.30 -16.77 3.03
N GLN A 279 -12.50 -17.56 2.30
CA GLN A 279 -11.10 -17.26 2.09
C GLN A 279 -10.93 -16.19 1.02
N GLU A 280 -9.98 -15.28 1.22
CA GLU A 280 -9.76 -14.15 0.31
C GLU A 280 -8.32 -13.99 -0.14
N TYR A 281 -8.14 -13.68 -1.42
CA TYR A 281 -6.84 -13.44 -2.03
C TYR A 281 -6.81 -12.08 -2.72
N GLN A 282 -5.63 -11.47 -2.73
CA GLN A 282 -5.39 -10.21 -3.41
C GLN A 282 -4.24 -10.34 -4.40
N ILE A 283 -4.30 -9.53 -5.47
CA ILE A 283 -3.33 -9.54 -6.55
C ILE A 283 -2.46 -8.29 -6.45
N SER A 284 -1.15 -8.49 -6.39
CA SER A 284 -0.18 -7.44 -6.64
C SER A 284 0.99 -7.93 -7.48
N PHE A 285 1.76 -6.99 -8.00
CA PHE A 285 2.98 -7.23 -8.75
C PHE A 285 4.12 -6.40 -8.18
N TYR A 286 5.33 -6.89 -8.29
CA TYR A 286 6.56 -6.16 -8.00
C TYR A 286 7.65 -6.60 -8.97
N ASP A 287 8.69 -5.79 -9.13
CA ASP A 287 9.83 -6.16 -9.97
C ASP A 287 10.86 -6.96 -9.15
N ALA A 288 11.32 -8.10 -9.66
CA ALA A 288 12.34 -8.91 -8.99
C ALA A 288 13.65 -8.15 -8.75
N GLY A 289 13.91 -7.12 -9.54
CA GLY A 289 15.18 -6.39 -9.51
C GLY A 289 16.34 -7.26 -9.96
N LYS A 290 17.56 -6.72 -9.89
CA LYS A 290 18.77 -7.37 -10.40
C LYS A 290 19.36 -8.38 -9.41
N ASN A 291 18.92 -8.34 -8.16
CA ASN A 291 19.42 -9.20 -7.09
C ASN A 291 18.39 -9.28 -5.95
N ASN A 292 18.64 -10.16 -4.98
CA ASN A 292 17.74 -10.41 -3.86
C ASN A 292 17.44 -9.15 -3.02
N ILE A 293 18.42 -8.27 -2.80
CA ILE A 293 18.23 -7.04 -2.01
C ILE A 293 17.27 -6.10 -2.74
N GLU A 294 17.47 -5.90 -4.04
CA GLU A 294 16.58 -5.07 -4.86
C GLU A 294 15.17 -5.66 -4.91
N GLY A 295 15.03 -6.98 -5.02
CA GLY A 295 13.75 -7.67 -4.93
C GLY A 295 13.03 -7.43 -3.60
N ILE A 296 13.73 -7.54 -2.47
CA ILE A 296 13.17 -7.24 -1.12
C ILE A 296 12.70 -5.79 -1.05
N VAL A 297 13.52 -4.83 -1.53
CA VAL A 297 13.14 -3.40 -1.53
C VAL A 297 11.91 -3.18 -2.42
N ASN A 298 11.87 -3.76 -3.63
CA ASN A 298 10.76 -3.60 -4.54
C ASN A 298 9.46 -4.21 -4.01
N TYR A 299 9.54 -5.40 -3.40
CA TYR A 299 8.40 -6.07 -2.76
C TYR A 299 7.76 -5.19 -1.67
N ASN A 300 8.55 -4.41 -0.93
CA ASN A 300 8.03 -3.55 0.12
C ASN A 300 7.58 -2.17 -0.40
N PHE A 301 8.30 -1.55 -1.35
CA PHE A 301 8.11 -0.13 -1.71
C PHE A 301 7.66 0.15 -3.15
N ARG A 302 7.62 -0.87 -4.03
CA ARG A 302 7.38 -0.73 -5.48
C ARG A 302 6.34 -1.72 -5.99
N LYS A 303 5.24 -1.87 -5.25
CA LYS A 303 4.12 -2.73 -5.61
C LYS A 303 3.10 -2.05 -6.50
N ALA A 304 2.46 -2.85 -7.35
CA ALA A 304 1.25 -2.50 -8.07
C ALA A 304 0.12 -3.45 -7.66
N LYS A 305 -0.91 -2.95 -7.00
CA LYS A 305 -2.07 -3.73 -6.53
C LYS A 305 -3.27 -3.47 -7.42
N PHE A 306 -4.03 -4.53 -7.73
CA PHE A 306 -5.24 -4.47 -8.53
C PHE A 306 -6.43 -4.85 -7.66
N ASP A 307 -7.46 -4.02 -7.68
CA ASP A 307 -8.62 -4.14 -6.80
C ASP A 307 -9.91 -4.28 -7.60
N CYS A 308 -10.75 -5.24 -7.19
CA CYS A 308 -12.07 -5.46 -7.78
C CYS A 308 -13.17 -4.83 -6.93
N ASP A 309 -14.26 -4.43 -7.59
CA ASP A 309 -15.50 -4.03 -6.93
C ASP A 309 -16.34 -5.26 -6.52
N ASP A 310 -17.54 -5.02 -5.98
CA ASP A 310 -18.48 -6.08 -5.58
C ASP A 310 -18.95 -6.95 -6.76
N ASN A 311 -18.79 -6.50 -8.00
CA ASN A 311 -19.12 -7.25 -9.21
C ASN A 311 -17.94 -8.07 -9.74
N GLY A 312 -16.74 -7.91 -9.18
CA GLY A 312 -15.52 -8.51 -9.69
C GLY A 312 -14.94 -7.75 -10.90
N GLU A 313 -15.30 -6.48 -11.06
CA GLU A 313 -14.79 -5.60 -12.10
C GLU A 313 -13.63 -4.75 -11.56
N LEU A 314 -12.61 -4.48 -12.39
CA LEU A 314 -11.45 -3.69 -12.00
C LEU A 314 -11.85 -2.22 -11.82
N PHE A 315 -11.93 -1.78 -10.57
CA PHE A 315 -12.27 -0.39 -10.26
C PHE A 315 -11.04 0.46 -9.92
N GLN A 316 -9.95 -0.15 -9.45
CA GLN A 316 -8.75 0.60 -9.07
C GLN A 316 -7.44 -0.19 -9.23
N VAL A 317 -6.39 0.52 -9.61
CA VAL A 317 -4.98 0.07 -9.52
C VAL A 317 -4.21 1.03 -8.61
N ARG A 318 -3.54 0.50 -7.58
CA ARG A 318 -2.65 1.27 -6.70
C ARG A 318 -1.18 0.99 -7.01
N LEU A 319 -0.39 2.04 -7.23
CA LEU A 319 1.04 1.98 -7.52
C LEU A 319 1.82 2.66 -6.40
N CYS A 320 2.68 1.92 -5.71
CA CYS A 320 3.56 2.47 -4.68
C CYS A 320 4.89 2.93 -5.29
N GLN A 321 5.27 4.18 -5.04
CA GLN A 321 6.53 4.79 -5.47
C GLN A 321 7.18 5.60 -4.34
N THR A 322 7.09 5.11 -3.10
CA THR A 322 7.65 5.70 -1.88
C THR A 322 9.02 6.35 -2.10
N ASP A 323 9.23 7.58 -1.63
CA ASP A 323 10.51 8.29 -1.82
C ASP A 323 11.62 7.66 -0.97
N LEU A 324 12.55 6.95 -1.63
CA LEU A 324 13.72 6.30 -1.01
C LEU A 324 15.02 7.11 -1.24
N SER A 325 14.92 8.39 -1.59
CA SER A 325 16.10 9.21 -1.95
C SER A 325 17.06 9.49 -0.79
N GLN A 326 16.63 9.36 0.46
CA GLN A 326 17.47 9.56 1.64
C GLN A 326 18.00 8.22 2.19
N LYS A 327 18.94 7.59 1.48
CA LYS A 327 19.61 6.37 1.97
C LYS A 327 20.56 6.72 3.13
N MET A 328 20.39 6.05 4.27
CA MET A 328 21.20 6.22 5.47
C MET A 328 22.44 5.32 5.48
N GLY A 329 22.40 4.20 4.77
CA GLY A 329 23.49 3.23 4.66
C GLY A 329 22.96 1.81 4.42
N ASP A 330 23.87 0.87 4.23
CA ASP A 330 23.57 -0.57 4.23
C ASP A 330 23.93 -1.14 5.60
N TYR A 331 22.92 -1.51 6.37
CA TYR A 331 23.08 -1.92 7.76
C TYR A 331 23.22 -3.44 7.87
N PRO A 332 24.12 -3.95 8.73
CA PRO A 332 24.20 -5.38 9.04
C PRO A 332 22.88 -5.92 9.57
N VAL A 333 22.46 -7.06 9.02
CA VAL A 333 21.20 -7.73 9.35
C VAL A 333 21.47 -9.00 10.16
N ILE A 334 20.82 -9.14 11.31
CA ILE A 334 20.89 -10.35 12.14
C ILE A 334 20.24 -11.54 11.43
N LYS A 335 20.55 -12.77 11.87
CA LYS A 335 19.88 -13.96 11.33
C LYS A 335 18.47 -14.10 11.90
N ALA A 336 17.58 -14.79 11.16
CA ALA A 336 16.22 -15.10 11.62
C ALA A 336 16.21 -15.85 12.97
N GLU A 337 17.17 -16.75 13.19
CA GLU A 337 17.33 -17.46 14.47
C GLU A 337 17.62 -16.52 15.66
N ASP A 338 18.43 -15.47 15.43
CA ASP A 338 18.76 -14.49 16.47
C ASP A 338 17.60 -13.52 16.69
N ALA A 339 16.89 -13.12 15.62
CA ALA A 339 15.65 -12.37 15.71
C ALA A 339 14.56 -13.14 16.49
N LYS A 340 14.48 -14.47 16.32
CA LYS A 340 13.56 -15.32 17.08
C LYS A 340 13.90 -15.35 18.57
N LYS A 341 15.19 -15.32 18.95
CA LYS A 341 15.58 -15.21 20.37
C LYS A 341 15.12 -13.88 20.96
N LEU A 342 15.35 -12.78 20.23
CA LEU A 342 14.88 -11.45 20.61
C LEU A 342 13.35 -11.40 20.74
N LEU A 343 12.61 -12.03 19.80
CA LEU A 343 11.16 -12.18 19.90
C LEU A 343 10.76 -12.84 21.23
N LEU A 344 11.38 -13.98 21.58
CA LEU A 344 11.11 -14.73 22.81
C LEU A 344 11.43 -13.95 24.10
N GLU A 345 12.38 -13.03 24.03
CA GLU A 345 12.77 -12.13 25.11
C GLU A 345 11.84 -10.92 25.25
N GLY A 346 10.89 -10.73 24.32
CA GLY A 346 9.95 -9.61 24.32
C GLY A 346 10.39 -8.41 23.47
N HIS A 347 11.47 -8.54 22.70
CA HIS A 347 12.05 -7.45 21.92
C HIS A 347 11.37 -7.28 20.55
N TYR A 348 10.10 -6.90 20.55
CA TYR A 348 9.29 -6.75 19.35
C TYR A 348 8.29 -5.60 19.43
N ILE A 349 7.83 -5.16 18.28
CA ILE A 349 6.71 -4.24 18.09
C ILE A 349 5.53 -5.04 17.57
N THR A 350 4.32 -4.77 18.05
CA THR A 350 3.11 -5.41 17.55
C THR A 350 1.90 -4.54 17.87
N THR A 351 0.83 -4.69 17.09
CA THR A 351 -0.51 -4.20 17.47
C THR A 351 -1.32 -5.27 18.20
N VAL A 352 -0.82 -6.51 18.27
CA VAL A 352 -1.49 -7.64 18.92
C VAL A 352 -1.54 -7.38 20.44
N PRO A 353 -2.71 -7.46 21.09
CA PRO A 353 -2.85 -7.19 22.53
C PRO A 353 -2.22 -8.26 23.43
N TYR A 354 -1.73 -9.35 22.83
CA TYR A 354 -1.25 -10.52 23.55
C TYR A 354 0.27 -10.60 23.53
N LYS A 355 0.83 -11.00 24.66
CA LYS A 355 2.20 -11.51 24.70
C LYS A 355 2.27 -12.75 23.81
N ILE A 356 3.40 -12.96 23.15
CA ILE A 356 3.65 -14.23 22.48
C ILE A 356 3.44 -15.42 23.45
N PRO A 357 2.68 -16.45 23.07
CA PRO A 357 2.35 -17.58 23.94
C PRO A 357 3.51 -18.59 24.07
N GLY A 358 4.58 -18.42 23.30
CA GLY A 358 5.83 -19.19 23.38
C GLY A 358 6.34 -19.66 22.04
N GLU A 359 7.56 -20.22 22.03
CA GLU A 359 8.29 -20.57 20.79
C GLU A 359 7.53 -21.50 19.84
N LYS A 360 6.80 -22.48 20.40
CA LYS A 360 6.07 -23.48 19.60
C LYS A 360 4.95 -22.89 18.73
N PHE A 361 4.52 -21.66 19.00
CA PHE A 361 3.45 -20.97 18.28
C PHE A 361 3.98 -20.04 17.18
N VAL A 362 5.30 -19.85 17.09
CA VAL A 362 5.92 -19.09 15.99
C VAL A 362 5.83 -19.94 14.73
N ALA A 363 4.94 -19.56 13.82
CA ALA A 363 4.54 -20.39 12.68
C ALA A 363 5.30 -20.05 11.39
N ARG A 364 5.59 -18.76 11.17
CA ARG A 364 6.33 -18.29 9.99
C ARG A 364 7.11 -17.01 10.31
N ALA A 365 8.22 -16.80 9.61
CA ALA A 365 8.97 -15.56 9.62
C ALA A 365 9.08 -15.00 8.19
N GLU A 366 9.12 -13.69 8.07
CA GLU A 366 9.36 -12.96 6.83
C GLU A 366 10.29 -11.78 7.08
N LEU A 367 11.14 -11.43 6.10
CA LEU A 367 11.94 -10.21 6.14
C LEU A 367 11.25 -9.12 5.34
N VAL A 368 10.83 -8.06 6.03
CA VAL A 368 10.00 -6.97 5.47
C VAL A 368 10.52 -5.61 5.91
N TYR A 369 9.97 -4.54 5.34
CA TYR A 369 10.11 -3.20 5.87
C TYR A 369 8.76 -2.77 6.44
N ARG A 370 8.77 -2.04 7.56
CA ARG A 370 7.60 -1.26 7.96
C ARG A 370 7.53 -0.03 7.06
N THR A 371 6.42 0.12 6.33
CA THR A 371 6.26 1.16 5.29
C THR A 371 5.23 2.21 5.68
N GLY A 372 4.88 2.32 6.97
CA GLY A 372 3.94 3.31 7.46
C GLY A 372 4.44 4.73 7.21
N ALA A 373 3.53 5.65 6.87
CA ALA A 373 3.91 7.03 6.57
C ALA A 373 4.56 7.77 7.76
N ARG A 374 4.33 7.29 8.98
CA ARG A 374 4.88 7.87 10.22
C ARG A 374 6.23 7.29 10.62
N GLU A 375 6.74 6.24 9.96
CA GLU A 375 8.05 5.68 10.30
C GLU A 375 9.14 6.75 10.09
N GLU A 376 10.03 6.96 11.07
CA GLU A 376 11.17 7.88 10.87
C GLU A 376 12.17 7.27 9.88
N TYR A 377 12.39 5.96 9.99
CA TYR A 377 13.26 5.18 9.13
C TYR A 377 12.49 4.01 8.53
N PHE A 378 12.60 3.87 7.22
CA PHE A 378 12.30 2.63 6.53
C PHE A 378 13.48 1.68 6.72
N MET A 379 13.40 0.85 7.76
CA MET A 379 14.39 -0.17 8.10
C MET A 379 13.79 -1.58 8.09
N PRO A 380 14.61 -2.64 7.93
CA PRO A 380 14.13 -4.00 7.84
C PRO A 380 13.75 -4.58 9.22
N TYR A 381 12.73 -5.42 9.21
CA TYR A 381 12.22 -6.18 10.36
C TYR A 381 11.98 -7.63 9.95
N TYR A 382 12.18 -8.53 10.91
CA TYR A 382 11.56 -9.85 10.84
C TYR A 382 10.12 -9.74 11.34
N CYS A 383 9.16 -10.03 10.48
CA CYS A 383 7.76 -10.22 10.87
C CYS A 383 7.53 -11.71 11.16
N PHE A 384 7.19 -12.02 12.41
CA PHE A 384 6.82 -13.35 12.85
C PHE A 384 5.31 -13.46 12.95
N TYR A 385 4.75 -14.45 12.25
CA TYR A 385 3.35 -14.86 12.41
C TYR A 385 3.28 -15.86 13.56
N VAL A 386 2.58 -15.46 14.61
CA VAL A 386 2.46 -16.23 15.85
C VAL A 386 1.01 -16.64 16.05
N GLU A 387 0.76 -17.94 16.18
CA GLU A 387 -0.58 -18.46 16.52
C GLU A 387 -1.00 -17.93 17.90
N LEU A 388 -2.25 -17.46 17.99
CA LEU A 388 -2.89 -16.90 19.17
C LEU A 388 -4.01 -17.84 19.63
N PRO A 389 -3.73 -18.81 20.51
CA PRO A 389 -4.73 -19.79 20.96
C PRO A 389 -5.96 -19.15 21.62
N GLU A 390 -5.79 -17.98 22.23
CA GLU A 390 -6.87 -17.22 22.87
C GLU A 390 -7.91 -16.69 21.88
N GLU A 391 -7.54 -16.59 20.60
CA GLU A 391 -8.36 -16.07 19.51
C GLU A 391 -8.83 -17.16 18.54
N GLU A 392 -8.70 -18.44 18.89
CA GLU A 392 -9.24 -19.54 18.09
C GLU A 392 -10.77 -19.49 18.07
N ARG A 393 -11.37 -19.67 16.88
CA ARG A 393 -12.82 -19.64 16.69
C ARG A 393 -13.25 -20.71 15.69
N ASP A 394 -14.17 -21.58 16.10
CA ASP A 394 -14.76 -22.61 15.22
C ASP A 394 -13.71 -23.49 14.50
N GLY A 395 -12.55 -23.74 15.13
CA GLY A 395 -11.43 -24.49 14.54
C GLY A 395 -10.54 -23.70 13.58
N ILE A 396 -10.84 -22.42 13.34
CA ILE A 396 -9.96 -21.48 12.64
C ILE A 396 -9.01 -20.85 13.66
N LYS A 397 -7.72 -20.84 13.34
CA LYS A 397 -6.69 -20.20 14.15
C LYS A 397 -6.55 -18.74 13.78
N THR A 398 -6.08 -17.96 14.74
CA THR A 398 -5.67 -16.57 14.51
C THR A 398 -4.15 -16.48 14.60
N TYR A 399 -3.52 -15.86 13.62
CA TYR A 399 -2.09 -15.56 13.61
C TYR A 399 -1.87 -14.05 13.73
N GLY A 400 -1.17 -13.60 14.77
CA GLY A 400 -0.79 -12.20 14.96
C GLY A 400 0.60 -11.90 14.38
N ALA A 401 0.81 -10.68 13.90
CA ALA A 401 2.10 -10.21 13.40
C ALA A 401 2.95 -9.54 14.50
N TYR A 402 4.20 -10.00 14.66
CA TYR A 402 5.16 -9.48 15.64
C TYR A 402 6.48 -9.11 14.94
N TYR A 403 6.93 -7.87 15.11
CA TYR A 403 8.04 -7.29 14.37
C TYR A 403 9.29 -7.13 15.23
N VAL A 404 10.38 -7.80 14.86
CA VAL A 404 11.70 -7.65 15.48
C VAL A 404 12.60 -6.87 14.54
N PRO A 405 13.27 -5.78 14.97
CA PRO A 405 14.25 -5.09 14.13
C PRO A 405 15.30 -6.06 13.60
N ALA A 406 15.50 -6.07 12.27
CA ALA A 406 16.47 -6.97 11.65
C ALA A 406 17.88 -6.38 11.67
N VAL A 407 18.04 -5.08 11.91
CA VAL A 407 19.34 -4.40 12.04
C VAL A 407 20.04 -4.85 13.34
N GLU A 408 21.36 -5.06 13.27
CA GLU A 408 22.17 -5.35 14.46
C GLU A 408 21.99 -4.29 15.57
N GLY A 409 21.72 -4.74 16.79
CA GLY A 409 21.38 -3.86 17.92
C GLY A 409 22.41 -2.78 18.27
N LYS A 410 23.69 -2.94 17.91
CA LYS A 410 24.71 -1.90 18.12
C LYS A 410 24.47 -0.63 17.29
N TYR A 411 23.60 -0.70 16.28
CA TYR A 411 23.18 0.44 15.46
C TYR A 411 21.80 0.97 15.84
N LEU A 412 21.16 0.41 16.87
CA LEU A 412 19.84 0.83 17.34
C LEU A 412 19.98 1.62 18.65
N SER A 413 19.41 2.82 18.72
CA SER A 413 19.45 3.64 19.94
C SER A 413 18.55 3.08 21.04
N ASN A 414 17.54 2.31 20.65
CA ASN A 414 16.58 1.65 21.50
C ASN A 414 16.19 0.31 20.87
N MET A 415 16.08 -0.73 21.69
CA MET A 415 15.41 -1.98 21.31
C MET A 415 13.97 -1.90 21.80
N PRO A 416 12.97 -2.28 20.98
CA PRO A 416 11.60 -2.37 21.46
C PRO A 416 11.55 -3.40 22.59
N LEU A 417 10.64 -3.18 23.54
CA LEU A 417 10.37 -4.12 24.61
C LEU A 417 8.88 -4.09 24.89
N TRP A 418 8.21 -5.20 24.61
CA TRP A 418 6.77 -5.31 24.85
C TRP A 418 6.47 -5.20 26.35
N ASP A 419 5.72 -4.16 26.72
CA ASP A 419 5.38 -3.82 28.10
C ASP A 419 3.92 -4.17 28.46
N GLY A 420 3.18 -4.77 27.52
CA GLY A 420 1.77 -5.10 27.69
C GLY A 420 0.81 -3.97 27.36
N SER A 421 1.31 -2.82 26.91
CA SER A 421 0.45 -1.78 26.36
C SER A 421 -0.19 -2.27 25.06
N PHE A 422 -1.51 -2.12 25.01
CA PHE A 422 -2.29 -2.11 23.78
C PHE A 422 -2.49 -0.64 23.42
N ASN A 423 -2.34 -0.30 22.14
CA ASN A 423 -2.48 1.05 21.61
C ASN A 423 -3.59 1.85 22.30
#